data_AF-A0A9W7SMM3-F1
#
_entry.id   AF-A0A9W7SMM3-F1
#
_cell.length_a   1.000
_cell.length_b   1.000
_cell.length_c   1.000
_cell.angle_alpha   90.00
_cell.angle_beta   90.00
_cell.angle_gamma   90.00
#
_symmetry.space_group_name_H-M   'P 1'
#
loop_
_entity.id
_entity.type
_entity.pdbx_description
1 polymer ?
#
loop_
_entity_poly.entity_id
_entity_poly.type
_entity_poly.pdbx_seq_one_letter_code
_entity_poly.pdbx_strand_id
1 'polypeptide(L)'
;MARKRKAEALDEGDGKDTAKLEDVNHSVLGGMKGGYRTDGEESQDASVVSFKVPFNDKAIICERRGGASQQPALIFTHGAGGGIANPATKEFANGFADISPIVCFQGTMNLQNRIKTFRSVIEHEGFDTALGGRSMGARAAVVAATLEGSEKKALVLVSFPLVGGKKSESREQAVLDLPEGVDVLFMTGSDDAQCDLSRLRKVMTKMTARSWLCEVDGADHGMGWKLKRSVEVMRRKTGAIAAEWLKERDQDRRYSCVQWDEEAEDIRFEDWRSDDRAASDQDPGRDTKKRSMD
;
A
#
# COMPACT_ATOMS: atom_id res chain seq x y z
N MET A 1 26.43 -79.99 13.41
CA MET A 1 26.82 -78.59 13.08
C MET A 1 26.57 -78.34 11.60
N ALA A 2 25.63 -77.46 11.25
CA ALA A 2 25.39 -76.84 9.91
C ALA A 2 23.95 -76.26 9.93
N ARG A 3 23.76 -74.95 10.10
CA ARG A 3 23.60 -73.89 9.09
C ARG A 3 22.51 -74.14 8.02
N LYS A 4 21.45 -73.32 8.15
CA LYS A 4 20.31 -73.09 7.25
C LYS A 4 20.74 -72.74 5.82
N ARG A 5 20.02 -73.29 4.83
CA ARG A 5 20.03 -72.86 3.42
C ARG A 5 19.02 -71.74 3.21
N LYS A 6 19.38 -70.80 2.33
CA LYS A 6 18.57 -69.74 1.73
C LYS A 6 18.62 -69.99 0.21
N ALA A 7 17.49 -69.94 -0.48
CA ALA A 7 17.29 -69.83 -1.93
C ALA A 7 16.02 -68.95 -2.10
N GLU A 8 16.11 -67.76 -2.70
CA GLU A 8 15.84 -67.46 -4.14
C GLU A 8 14.38 -67.82 -4.52
N ALA A 9 13.54 -66.99 -5.16
CA ALA A 9 13.78 -65.84 -6.02
C ALA A 9 12.48 -65.01 -6.24
N LEU A 10 12.66 -63.82 -6.86
CA LEU A 10 11.77 -63.08 -7.78
C LEU A 10 10.40 -62.56 -7.26
N ASP A 11 10.20 -61.24 -7.34
CA ASP A 11 9.00 -60.69 -7.99
C ASP A 11 9.23 -59.25 -8.50
N GLU A 12 8.60 -58.97 -9.64
CA GLU A 12 8.72 -57.82 -10.52
C GLU A 12 8.05 -56.57 -9.95
N GLY A 13 8.49 -55.40 -10.41
CA GLY A 13 7.92 -54.13 -10.04
C GLY A 13 6.55 -53.90 -10.69
N ASP A 14 5.71 -53.12 -10.00
CA ASP A 14 4.83 -52.19 -10.71
C ASP A 14 4.53 -50.96 -9.84
N GLY A 15 4.57 -49.80 -10.49
CA GLY A 15 4.52 -48.49 -9.88
C GLY A 15 3.15 -48.14 -9.32
N LYS A 16 3.16 -47.30 -8.28
CA LYS A 16 2.06 -46.37 -7.95
C LYS A 16 2.63 -45.20 -7.17
N ASP A 17 3.10 -44.21 -7.93
CA ASP A 17 3.22 -42.83 -7.45
C ASP A 17 1.80 -42.29 -7.24
N THR A 18 1.28 -42.43 -6.03
CA THR A 18 0.13 -41.66 -5.59
C THR A 18 0.65 -40.35 -5.02
N ALA A 19 0.61 -39.30 -5.85
CA ALA A 19 0.72 -37.92 -5.39
C ALA A 19 -0.28 -37.70 -4.24
N LYS A 20 0.23 -37.50 -3.03
CA LYS A 20 -0.58 -36.99 -1.92
C LYS A 20 -0.95 -35.55 -2.27
N LEU A 21 -2.24 -35.31 -2.51
CA LEU A 21 -2.79 -33.96 -2.38
C LEU A 21 -2.48 -33.48 -0.96
N GLU A 22 -1.60 -32.50 -0.85
CA GLU A 22 -1.32 -31.84 0.42
C GLU A 22 -2.46 -30.89 0.76
N ASP A 23 -2.99 -31.08 1.96
CA ASP A 23 -4.09 -30.34 2.55
C ASP A 23 -3.64 -28.89 2.86
N VAL A 24 -4.02 -27.95 1.99
CA VAL A 24 -3.67 -26.52 2.03
C VAL A 24 -4.42 -25.72 3.12
N ASN A 25 -5.10 -26.37 4.06
CA ASN A 25 -5.98 -25.71 5.02
C ASN A 25 -5.28 -25.03 6.22
N HIS A 26 -3.95 -25.08 6.32
CA HIS A 26 -3.21 -24.35 7.35
C HIS A 26 -2.16 -23.41 6.77
N SER A 27 -2.60 -22.31 6.15
CA SER A 27 -1.65 -21.27 5.79
C SER A 27 -2.21 -19.85 5.73
N VAL A 28 -2.05 -19.14 6.84
CA VAL A 28 -2.11 -17.69 6.91
C VAL A 28 -0.69 -17.22 7.19
N LEU A 29 -0.19 -16.24 6.44
CA LEU A 29 1.11 -15.62 6.69
C LEU A 29 1.23 -15.27 8.19
N GLY A 30 2.03 -16.04 8.92
CA GLY A 30 2.11 -15.99 10.38
C GLY A 30 2.60 -14.63 10.91
N GLY A 31 2.36 -14.38 12.20
CA GLY A 31 3.01 -13.27 12.93
C GLY A 31 2.20 -11.99 13.15
N MET A 32 0.91 -11.95 12.82
CA MET A 32 0.02 -10.84 13.20
C MET A 32 -0.59 -11.10 14.59
N LYS A 33 -0.85 -10.06 15.36
CA LYS A 33 -1.62 -10.13 16.62
C LYS A 33 -2.79 -9.15 16.48
N GLY A 34 -4.02 -9.59 16.75
CA GLY A 34 -5.22 -8.75 16.68
C GLY A 34 -6.40 -9.40 15.93
N GLY A 35 -7.62 -8.92 16.18
CA GLY A 35 -8.89 -9.47 15.66
C GLY A 35 -9.26 -9.09 14.23
N TYR A 36 -8.35 -8.46 13.47
CA TYR A 36 -8.58 -8.02 12.08
C TYR A 36 -7.94 -8.95 11.05
N ARG A 37 -7.70 -10.22 11.42
CA ARG A 37 -7.24 -11.23 10.47
C ARG A 37 -8.42 -11.72 9.65
N THR A 38 -8.27 -11.73 8.34
CA THR A 38 -9.04 -12.61 7.47
C THR A 38 -8.29 -13.93 7.35
N ASP A 39 -9.02 -15.03 7.42
CA ASP A 39 -8.55 -16.42 7.19
C ASP A 39 -8.74 -16.84 5.73
N GLY A 40 -9.36 -15.98 4.92
CA GLY A 40 -9.65 -16.23 3.52
C GLY A 40 -10.97 -16.96 3.31
N GLU A 41 -11.82 -17.05 4.32
CA GLU A 41 -13.24 -17.38 4.13
C GLU A 41 -13.93 -16.33 3.24
N GLU A 42 -15.03 -16.73 2.62
CA GLU A 42 -15.83 -15.82 1.78
C GLU A 42 -16.30 -14.62 2.59
N SER A 43 -16.15 -13.44 2.00
CA SER A 43 -16.69 -12.24 2.61
C SER A 43 -18.21 -12.32 2.70
N GLN A 44 -18.79 -11.92 3.82
CA GLN A 44 -20.25 -11.74 3.93
C GLN A 44 -20.77 -10.59 3.05
N ASP A 45 -19.86 -9.77 2.53
CA ASP A 45 -20.16 -8.71 1.59
C ASP A 45 -20.04 -9.25 0.15
N ALA A 46 -21.18 -9.42 -0.52
CA ALA A 46 -21.26 -9.95 -1.89
C ALA A 46 -20.50 -9.11 -2.93
N SER A 47 -20.10 -7.88 -2.59
CA SER A 47 -19.25 -7.03 -3.46
C SER A 47 -17.75 -7.35 -3.35
N VAL A 48 -17.37 -8.28 -2.48
CA VAL A 48 -15.98 -8.64 -2.17
C VAL A 48 -15.72 -10.09 -2.54
N VAL A 49 -14.69 -10.32 -3.36
CA VAL A 49 -14.24 -11.67 -3.71
C VAL A 49 -12.95 -11.98 -2.96
N SER A 50 -13.01 -12.92 -2.02
CA SER A 50 -11.84 -13.48 -1.35
C SER A 50 -11.17 -14.54 -2.24
N PHE A 51 -9.85 -14.51 -2.35
CA PHE A 51 -9.08 -15.53 -3.07
C PHE A 51 -7.68 -15.71 -2.46
N LYS A 52 -7.01 -16.79 -2.86
CA LYS A 52 -5.69 -17.17 -2.34
C LYS A 52 -4.67 -17.17 -3.47
N VAL A 53 -3.54 -16.50 -3.26
CA VAL A 53 -2.39 -16.53 -4.17
C VAL A 53 -1.28 -17.41 -3.56
N PRO A 54 -0.74 -18.41 -4.28
CA PRO A 54 0.36 -19.23 -3.77
C PRO A 54 1.59 -18.40 -3.37
N PHE A 55 2.21 -18.75 -2.25
CA PHE A 55 3.43 -18.10 -1.75
C PHE A 55 4.28 -19.08 -0.93
N ASN A 56 5.28 -19.68 -1.56
CA ASN A 56 6.05 -20.81 -1.01
C ASN A 56 5.11 -21.97 -0.61
N ASP A 57 5.29 -22.51 0.59
CA ASP A 57 4.42 -23.50 1.26
C ASP A 57 3.12 -22.89 1.80
N LYS A 58 2.81 -21.64 1.43
CA LYS A 58 1.72 -20.84 2.00
C LYS A 58 0.83 -20.22 0.95
N ALA A 59 -0.20 -19.53 1.43
CA ALA A 59 -1.05 -18.68 0.61
C ALA A 59 -1.09 -17.25 1.15
N ILE A 60 -1.12 -16.29 0.23
CA ILE A 60 -1.48 -14.90 0.49
C ILE A 60 -2.99 -14.81 0.36
N ILE A 61 -3.65 -14.26 1.38
CA ILE A 61 -5.08 -13.98 1.32
C ILE A 61 -5.26 -12.63 0.64
N CYS A 62 -6.12 -12.61 -0.37
CA CYS A 62 -6.44 -11.43 -1.14
C CYS A 62 -7.95 -11.20 -1.15
N GLU A 63 -8.35 -9.94 -1.28
CA GLU A 63 -9.72 -9.51 -1.51
C GLU A 63 -9.75 -8.61 -2.75
N ARG A 64 -10.66 -8.88 -3.68
CA ARG A 64 -11.00 -7.98 -4.78
C ARG A 64 -12.29 -7.25 -4.46
N ARG A 65 -12.32 -5.95 -4.75
CA ARG A 65 -13.50 -5.08 -4.64
C ARG A 65 -13.69 -4.31 -5.95
N GLY A 66 -14.93 -3.94 -6.30
CA GLY A 66 -15.23 -3.11 -7.48
C GLY A 66 -15.34 -3.87 -8.81
N GLY A 67 -15.53 -5.21 -8.77
CA GLY A 67 -15.79 -6.04 -9.95
C GLY A 67 -15.00 -7.35 -9.94
N ALA A 68 -15.69 -8.49 -9.71
CA ALA A 68 -15.10 -9.81 -9.52
C ALA A 68 -14.14 -10.28 -10.63
N SER A 69 -14.39 -9.87 -11.89
CA SER A 69 -13.67 -10.34 -13.08
C SER A 69 -12.90 -9.24 -13.81
N GLN A 70 -12.82 -8.03 -13.25
CA GLN A 70 -12.11 -6.91 -13.87
C GLN A 70 -10.67 -6.84 -13.35
N GLN A 71 -9.70 -6.64 -14.24
CA GLN A 71 -8.31 -6.39 -13.86
C GLN A 71 -8.25 -5.24 -12.83
N PRO A 72 -7.45 -5.36 -11.75
CA PRO A 72 -7.36 -4.29 -10.76
C PRO A 72 -6.82 -3.01 -11.39
N ALA A 73 -7.27 -1.86 -10.89
CA ALA A 73 -6.60 -0.57 -11.11
C ALA A 73 -5.52 -0.30 -10.08
N LEU A 74 -5.50 -1.05 -8.96
CA LEU A 74 -4.52 -0.90 -7.87
C LEU A 74 -4.33 -2.23 -7.13
N ILE A 75 -3.08 -2.62 -6.89
CA ILE A 75 -2.73 -3.64 -5.89
C ILE A 75 -2.29 -2.93 -4.61
N PHE A 76 -2.99 -3.18 -3.51
CA PHE A 76 -2.82 -2.46 -2.25
C PHE A 76 -2.57 -3.40 -1.06
N THR A 77 -1.80 -2.95 -0.06
CA THR A 77 -1.67 -3.68 1.21
C THR A 77 -1.70 -2.79 2.44
N HIS A 78 -2.17 -3.37 3.55
CA HIS A 78 -2.41 -2.70 4.83
C HIS A 78 -1.12 -2.23 5.54
N GLY A 79 -1.26 -1.58 6.69
CA GLY A 79 -0.14 -1.18 7.55
C GLY A 79 0.44 -2.28 8.45
N ALA A 80 1.22 -1.88 9.45
CA ALA A 80 1.66 -2.80 10.51
C ALA A 80 0.46 -3.22 11.39
N GLY A 81 0.31 -4.52 11.66
CA GLY A 81 -0.61 -5.05 12.68
C GLY A 81 -2.10 -5.10 12.34
N GLY A 82 -2.54 -4.47 11.24
CA GLY A 82 -3.97 -4.30 10.94
C GLY A 82 -4.62 -5.38 10.07
N GLY A 83 -3.91 -5.97 9.11
CA GLY A 83 -4.56 -6.82 8.10
C GLY A 83 -5.45 -6.05 7.14
N ILE A 84 -6.00 -6.74 6.13
CA ILE A 84 -6.89 -6.11 5.14
C ILE A 84 -8.26 -5.77 5.73
N ALA A 85 -8.70 -6.45 6.79
CA ALA A 85 -9.92 -6.11 7.53
C ALA A 85 -9.75 -4.93 8.51
N ASN A 86 -8.56 -4.33 8.63
CA ASN A 86 -8.40 -3.09 9.38
C ASN A 86 -9.32 -2.01 8.80
N PRO A 87 -10.11 -1.29 9.63
CA PRO A 87 -11.04 -0.27 9.15
C PRO A 87 -10.40 0.75 8.19
N ALA A 88 -9.21 1.25 8.49
CA ALA A 88 -8.54 2.22 7.62
C ALA A 88 -8.18 1.66 6.24
N THR A 89 -7.85 0.36 6.14
CA THR A 89 -7.56 -0.29 4.86
C THR A 89 -8.85 -0.69 4.14
N LYS A 90 -9.80 -1.29 4.86
CA LYS A 90 -11.09 -1.72 4.32
C LYS A 90 -11.90 -0.55 3.77
N GLU A 91 -12.02 0.53 4.53
CA GLU A 91 -12.82 1.70 4.16
C GLU A 91 -12.18 2.48 3.01
N PHE A 92 -10.85 2.59 2.99
CA PHE A 92 -10.12 3.09 1.81
C PHE A 92 -10.42 2.24 0.57
N ALA A 93 -10.29 0.91 0.68
CA ALA A 93 -10.54 0.01 -0.44
C ALA A 93 -12.00 0.05 -0.92
N ASN A 94 -12.96 0.26 -0.01
CA ASN A 94 -14.37 0.45 -0.36
C ASN A 94 -14.59 1.71 -1.17
N GLY A 95 -14.10 2.85 -0.70
CA GLY A 95 -14.26 4.10 -1.44
C GLY A 95 -13.51 4.11 -2.77
N PHE A 96 -12.39 3.41 -2.85
CA PHE A 96 -11.70 3.18 -4.12
C PHE A 96 -12.55 2.33 -5.09
N ALA A 97 -13.15 1.25 -4.57
CA ALA A 97 -13.98 0.31 -5.31
C ALA A 97 -15.28 0.91 -5.88
N ASP A 98 -15.75 2.02 -5.30
CA ASP A 98 -16.88 2.78 -5.84
C ASP A 98 -16.56 3.37 -7.23
N ILE A 99 -15.28 3.46 -7.62
CA ILE A 99 -14.81 4.11 -8.86
C ILE A 99 -14.02 3.15 -9.75
N SER A 100 -13.17 2.31 -9.18
CA SER A 100 -12.27 1.40 -9.91
C SER A 100 -12.00 0.10 -9.13
N PRO A 101 -11.75 -1.04 -9.79
CA PRO A 101 -11.41 -2.28 -9.09
C PRO A 101 -10.10 -2.20 -8.31
N ILE A 102 -10.04 -2.81 -7.13
CA ILE A 102 -8.85 -2.88 -6.27
C ILE A 102 -8.65 -4.30 -5.76
N VAL A 103 -7.39 -4.74 -5.73
CA VAL A 103 -6.97 -5.98 -5.06
C VAL A 103 -6.17 -5.62 -3.82
N CYS A 104 -6.67 -6.01 -2.65
CA CYS A 104 -6.01 -5.86 -1.37
C CYS A 104 -5.43 -7.22 -0.95
N PHE A 105 -4.20 -7.25 -0.44
CA PHE A 105 -3.61 -8.50 0.07
C PHE A 105 -3.09 -8.41 1.50
N GLN A 106 -3.19 -9.55 2.18
CA GLN A 106 -2.80 -9.77 3.56
C GLN A 106 -1.27 -9.93 3.66
N GLY A 107 -0.57 -8.82 3.90
CA GLY A 107 0.90 -8.78 4.00
C GLY A 107 1.45 -9.26 5.36
N THR A 108 2.68 -9.79 5.34
CA THR A 108 3.39 -10.19 6.57
C THR A 108 3.93 -8.98 7.35
N MET A 109 4.26 -9.16 8.63
CA MET A 109 4.94 -8.11 9.42
C MET A 109 6.43 -7.91 9.06
N ASN A 110 6.99 -8.77 8.21
CA ASN A 110 8.34 -8.64 7.70
C ASN A 110 8.29 -7.90 6.34
N LEU A 111 8.99 -6.75 6.26
CA LEU A 111 8.99 -5.91 5.06
C LEU A 111 9.49 -6.65 3.81
N GLN A 112 10.58 -7.42 3.94
CA GLN A 112 11.17 -8.16 2.81
C GLN A 112 10.22 -9.23 2.28
N ASN A 113 9.58 -9.98 3.18
CA ASN A 113 8.55 -10.94 2.77
C ASN A 113 7.34 -10.23 2.15
N ARG A 114 6.97 -9.04 2.65
CA ARG A 114 5.87 -8.26 2.08
C ARG A 114 6.15 -7.75 0.66
N ILE A 115 7.40 -7.39 0.38
CA ILE A 115 7.85 -7.06 -0.99
C ILE A 115 7.72 -8.29 -1.90
N LYS A 116 8.11 -9.48 -1.41
CA LYS A 116 7.93 -10.73 -2.17
C LYS A 116 6.46 -11.07 -2.39
N THR A 117 5.58 -10.81 -1.41
CA THR A 117 4.13 -11.02 -1.62
C THR A 117 3.56 -10.06 -2.66
N PHE A 118 4.05 -8.83 -2.76
CA PHE A 118 3.67 -7.93 -3.85
C PHE A 118 3.94 -8.56 -5.21
N ARG A 119 5.15 -9.08 -5.41
CA ARG A 119 5.54 -9.74 -6.65
C ARG A 119 4.62 -10.91 -6.99
N SER A 120 4.34 -11.79 -6.04
CA SER A 120 3.44 -12.94 -6.28
C SER A 120 2.03 -12.49 -6.65
N VAL A 121 1.51 -11.41 -6.05
CA VAL A 121 0.19 -10.87 -6.40
C VAL A 121 0.21 -10.19 -7.77
N ILE A 122 1.26 -9.44 -8.11
CA ILE A 122 1.47 -8.84 -9.44
C ILE A 122 1.47 -9.93 -10.53
N GLU A 123 2.24 -11.00 -10.32
CA GLU A 123 2.34 -12.13 -11.25
C GLU A 123 0.99 -12.85 -11.39
N HIS A 124 0.26 -13.08 -10.29
CA HIS A 124 -1.06 -13.71 -10.30
C HIS A 124 -2.11 -12.87 -11.04
N GLU A 125 -2.12 -11.56 -10.80
CA GLU A 125 -3.08 -10.63 -11.41
C GLU A 125 -2.72 -10.27 -12.85
N GLY A 126 -1.50 -10.54 -13.30
CA GLY A 126 -0.98 -10.03 -14.56
C GLY A 126 -1.06 -8.51 -14.64
N PHE A 127 -0.81 -7.82 -13.51
CA PHE A 127 -0.97 -6.38 -13.37
C PHE A 127 0.13 -5.76 -12.51
N ASP A 128 0.85 -4.77 -13.05
CA ASP A 128 1.97 -4.09 -12.39
C ASP A 128 1.90 -2.55 -12.50
N THR A 129 0.83 -2.00 -13.07
CA THR A 129 0.75 -0.58 -13.46
C THR A 129 0.57 0.35 -12.26
N ALA A 130 -0.08 -0.10 -11.19
CA ALA A 130 -0.23 0.70 -9.97
C ALA A 130 -0.15 -0.13 -8.69
N LEU A 131 0.72 0.30 -7.77
CA LEU A 131 0.91 -0.34 -6.47
C LEU A 131 0.63 0.67 -5.36
N GLY A 132 0.24 0.20 -4.19
CA GLY A 132 0.01 1.09 -3.08
C GLY A 132 -0.01 0.40 -1.73
N GLY A 133 -0.04 1.19 -0.68
CA GLY A 133 -0.28 0.64 0.63
C GLY A 133 -0.37 1.69 1.69
N ARG A 134 -0.70 1.23 2.91
CA ARG A 134 -0.71 2.08 4.10
C ARG A 134 0.55 1.89 4.91
N SER A 135 1.23 2.95 5.35
CA SER A 135 2.35 2.87 6.31
C SER A 135 3.45 1.87 5.88
N MET A 136 3.64 0.75 6.60
CA MET A 136 4.55 -0.34 6.19
C MET A 136 4.21 -0.91 4.80
N GLY A 137 2.93 -0.96 4.43
CA GLY A 137 2.49 -1.33 3.09
C GLY A 137 2.93 -0.34 2.02
N ALA A 138 2.86 0.97 2.30
CA ALA A 138 3.34 2.01 1.39
C ALA A 138 4.85 1.85 1.12
N ARG A 139 5.63 1.57 2.17
CA ARG A 139 7.06 1.27 2.04
C ARG A 139 7.32 0.04 1.17
N ALA A 140 6.54 -1.02 1.35
CA ALA A 140 6.67 -2.23 0.54
C ALA A 140 6.33 -1.95 -0.93
N ALA A 141 5.30 -1.14 -1.20
CA ALA A 141 4.91 -0.76 -2.56
C ALA A 141 6.01 0.04 -3.28
N VAL A 142 6.64 1.01 -2.60
CA VAL A 142 7.78 1.77 -3.13
C VAL A 142 8.92 0.83 -3.56
N VAL A 143 9.35 -0.06 -2.66
CA VAL A 143 10.46 -0.97 -2.96
C VAL A 143 10.09 -1.98 -4.05
N ALA A 144 8.85 -2.50 -4.04
CA ALA A 144 8.37 -3.39 -5.09
C ALA A 144 8.36 -2.69 -6.47
N ALA A 145 7.92 -1.42 -6.54
CA ALA A 145 7.94 -0.66 -7.78
C ALA A 145 9.37 -0.47 -8.33
N THR A 146 10.35 -0.21 -7.46
CA THR A 146 11.77 -0.10 -7.85
C THR A 146 12.32 -1.43 -8.39
N LEU A 147 11.97 -2.57 -7.78
CA LEU A 147 12.50 -3.88 -8.15
C LEU A 147 11.89 -4.46 -9.43
N GLU A 148 10.59 -4.22 -9.67
CA GLU A 148 9.88 -4.80 -10.80
C GLU A 148 10.17 -4.08 -12.15
N GLY A 149 10.96 -3.00 -12.16
CA GLY A 149 11.59 -2.45 -13.38
C GLY A 149 10.70 -1.87 -14.48
N SER A 150 9.37 -1.94 -14.39
CA SER A 150 8.47 -1.38 -15.41
C SER A 150 8.59 0.14 -15.55
N GLU A 151 8.58 0.61 -16.81
CA GLU A 151 8.87 2.00 -17.20
C GLU A 151 7.83 3.01 -16.72
N LYS A 152 6.60 2.58 -16.43
CA LYS A 152 5.49 3.46 -16.03
C LYS A 152 4.67 2.82 -14.93
N LYS A 153 4.81 3.35 -13.70
CA LYS A 153 4.04 2.91 -12.54
C LYS A 153 3.42 4.10 -11.82
N ALA A 154 2.27 3.87 -11.23
CA ALA A 154 1.68 4.76 -10.26
C ALA A 154 1.82 4.17 -8.84
N LEU A 155 2.09 5.03 -7.86
CA LEU A 155 2.19 4.66 -6.46
C LEU A 155 1.16 5.42 -5.63
N VAL A 156 0.29 4.71 -4.91
CA VAL A 156 -0.65 5.30 -3.95
C VAL A 156 -0.15 5.04 -2.53
N LEU A 157 0.44 6.06 -1.92
CA LEU A 157 1.14 5.97 -0.64
C LEU A 157 0.33 6.63 0.47
N VAL A 158 -0.47 5.81 1.17
CA VAL A 158 -1.32 6.27 2.28
C VAL A 158 -0.51 6.24 3.58
N SER A 159 -0.41 7.38 4.28
CA SER A 159 0.39 7.53 5.50
C SER A 159 1.82 6.99 5.31
N PHE A 160 2.53 7.42 4.27
CA PHE A 160 3.93 7.01 4.09
C PHE A 160 4.78 7.54 5.25
N PRO A 161 5.44 6.67 6.03
CA PRO A 161 6.15 7.12 7.21
C PRO A 161 7.56 7.59 6.82
N LEU A 162 7.73 8.88 6.58
CA LEU A 162 9.04 9.50 6.28
C LEU A 162 10.06 9.28 7.40
N VAL A 163 9.61 9.20 8.64
CA VAL A 163 10.43 8.80 9.78
C VAL A 163 9.93 7.51 10.42
N GLY A 164 10.84 6.81 11.08
CA GLY A 164 10.59 5.45 11.52
C GLY A 164 11.29 4.99 12.78
N GLY A 165 10.64 4.04 13.46
CA GLY A 165 11.26 3.35 14.59
C GLY A 165 11.45 4.26 15.80
N LYS A 166 12.11 3.72 16.83
CA LYS A 166 12.33 4.46 18.08
C LYS A 166 13.34 5.60 17.96
N LYS A 167 14.15 5.61 16.89
CA LYS A 167 15.22 6.58 16.63
C LYS A 167 14.88 7.59 15.53
N SER A 168 13.63 7.62 15.07
CA SER A 168 13.18 8.50 13.98
C SER A 168 14.07 8.42 12.73
N GLU A 169 14.45 7.19 12.36
CA GLU A 169 15.28 6.90 11.19
C GLU A 169 14.60 7.44 9.93
N SER A 170 15.36 8.17 9.11
CA SER A 170 14.87 8.71 7.84
C SER A 170 14.58 7.60 6.84
N ARG A 171 13.50 7.77 6.07
CA ARG A 171 13.07 6.87 4.99
C ARG A 171 12.87 7.61 3.66
N GLU A 172 13.30 8.85 3.58
CA GLU A 172 13.19 9.71 2.38
C GLU A 172 13.88 9.08 1.17
N GLN A 173 15.05 8.45 1.37
CA GLN A 173 15.83 7.90 0.26
C GLN A 173 15.03 6.91 -0.59
N ALA A 174 14.14 6.13 0.04
CA ALA A 174 13.31 5.16 -0.67
C ALA A 174 12.42 5.80 -1.74
N VAL A 175 11.91 7.02 -1.51
CA VAL A 175 11.10 7.74 -2.51
C VAL A 175 11.95 8.63 -3.42
N LEU A 176 13.11 9.08 -2.96
CA LEU A 176 14.07 9.83 -3.79
C LEU A 176 14.72 8.94 -4.87
N ASP A 177 14.86 7.64 -4.61
CA ASP A 177 15.40 6.66 -5.55
C ASP A 177 14.38 6.23 -6.63
N LEU A 178 13.13 6.72 -6.58
CA LEU A 178 12.13 6.40 -7.59
C LEU A 178 12.45 7.11 -8.93
N PRO A 179 12.40 6.39 -10.06
CA PRO A 179 12.76 6.94 -11.37
C PRO A 179 11.69 7.89 -11.92
N GLU A 180 12.07 8.70 -12.91
CA GLU A 180 11.24 9.75 -13.53
C GLU A 180 9.88 9.25 -14.06
N GLY A 181 9.83 8.01 -14.55
CA GLY A 181 8.60 7.40 -15.09
C GLY A 181 7.55 6.99 -14.05
N VAL A 182 7.84 7.16 -12.76
CA VAL A 182 6.91 6.83 -11.67
C VAL A 182 6.13 8.06 -11.23
N ASP A 183 4.81 7.90 -11.12
CA ASP A 183 3.91 8.89 -10.54
C ASP A 183 3.54 8.49 -9.11
N VAL A 184 3.67 9.41 -8.16
CA VAL A 184 3.49 9.12 -6.74
C VAL A 184 2.41 10.00 -6.14
N LEU A 185 1.33 9.41 -5.65
CA LEU A 185 0.33 10.08 -4.82
C LEU A 185 0.63 9.82 -3.35
N PHE A 186 1.01 10.88 -2.63
CA PHE A 186 1.01 10.87 -1.17
C PHE A 186 -0.36 11.27 -0.65
N MET A 187 -0.94 10.43 0.21
CA MET A 187 -2.12 10.77 1.01
C MET A 187 -1.71 10.78 2.48
N THR A 188 -1.52 11.97 3.03
CA THR A 188 -0.87 12.16 4.32
C THR A 188 -1.74 13.02 5.23
N GLY A 189 -1.91 12.56 6.46
CA GLY A 189 -2.64 13.31 7.48
C GLY A 189 -1.87 14.53 7.95
N SER A 190 -2.54 15.66 8.20
CA SER A 190 -1.87 16.84 8.75
C SER A 190 -1.37 16.67 10.18
N ASP A 191 -1.92 15.71 10.93
CA ASP A 191 -1.50 15.31 12.27
C ASP A 191 -0.64 14.01 12.26
N ASP A 192 -0.06 13.61 11.12
CA ASP A 192 0.78 12.41 11.02
C ASP A 192 2.19 12.61 11.62
N ALA A 193 2.38 12.15 12.86
CA ALA A 193 3.66 12.21 13.56
C ALA A 193 4.82 11.43 12.88
N GLN A 194 4.54 10.55 11.93
CA GLN A 194 5.57 9.84 11.15
C GLN A 194 5.88 10.51 9.80
N CYS A 195 5.15 11.56 9.44
CA CYS A 195 5.26 12.25 8.17
C CYS A 195 4.90 13.74 8.32
N ASP A 196 5.87 14.54 8.75
CA ASP A 196 5.72 16.01 8.76
C ASP A 196 5.50 16.53 7.33
N LEU A 197 4.42 17.27 7.10
CA LEU A 197 4.02 17.73 5.77
C LEU A 197 5.03 18.71 5.16
N SER A 198 5.60 19.62 5.96
CA SER A 198 6.60 20.57 5.49
C SER A 198 7.86 19.85 5.02
N ARG A 199 8.26 18.80 5.74
CA ARG A 199 9.34 17.90 5.35
C ARG A 199 8.98 17.09 4.11
N LEU A 200 7.77 16.54 4.01
CA LEU A 200 7.30 15.82 2.82
C LEU A 200 7.37 16.69 1.56
N ARG A 201 6.87 17.93 1.64
CA ARG A 201 6.96 18.89 0.52
C ARG A 201 8.41 19.12 0.10
N LYS A 202 9.33 19.29 1.04
CA LYS A 202 10.78 19.42 0.75
C LYS A 202 11.42 18.15 0.14
N VAL A 203 10.87 16.97 0.41
CA VAL A 203 11.29 15.72 -0.24
C VAL A 203 10.74 15.66 -1.65
N MET A 204 9.46 15.99 -1.84
CA MET A 204 8.80 16.01 -3.15
C MET A 204 9.51 16.92 -4.16
N THR A 205 10.05 18.07 -3.74
CA THR A 205 10.82 18.96 -4.64
C THR A 205 12.16 18.37 -5.09
N LYS A 206 12.66 17.33 -4.40
CA LYS A 206 13.91 16.63 -4.72
C LYS A 206 13.69 15.31 -5.45
N MET A 207 12.45 14.82 -5.54
CA MET A 207 12.14 13.56 -6.20
C MET A 207 12.32 13.70 -7.71
N THR A 208 12.92 12.68 -8.33
CA THR A 208 12.92 12.53 -9.79
C THR A 208 11.55 12.07 -10.28
N ALA A 209 10.94 11.10 -9.57
CA ALA A 209 9.54 10.71 -9.78
C ALA A 209 8.60 11.90 -9.57
N ARG A 210 7.59 12.01 -10.44
CA ARG A 210 6.56 13.05 -10.29
C ARG A 210 5.70 12.72 -9.08
N SER A 211 5.37 13.74 -8.29
CA SER A 211 4.64 13.54 -7.03
C SER A 211 3.47 14.50 -6.85
N TRP A 212 2.41 13.97 -6.24
CA TRP A 212 1.17 14.63 -5.86
C TRP A 212 0.98 14.49 -4.36
N LEU A 213 0.37 15.49 -3.73
CA LEU A 213 0.01 15.46 -2.31
C LEU A 213 -1.49 15.74 -2.16
N CYS A 214 -2.21 14.76 -1.63
CA CYS A 214 -3.52 14.96 -1.02
C CYS A 214 -3.31 15.07 0.49
N GLU A 215 -3.41 16.28 1.01
CA GLU A 215 -3.42 16.52 2.45
C GLU A 215 -4.77 16.07 3.02
N VAL A 216 -4.72 15.26 4.07
CA VAL A 216 -5.90 14.71 4.75
C VAL A 216 -6.02 15.41 6.09
N ASP A 217 -6.77 16.50 6.14
CA ASP A 217 -6.75 17.40 7.28
C ASP A 217 -7.25 16.74 8.57
N GLY A 218 -6.54 16.92 9.67
CA GLY A 218 -6.83 16.39 11.00
C GLY A 218 -6.61 14.89 11.16
N ALA A 219 -6.11 14.19 10.13
CA ALA A 219 -5.85 12.76 10.20
C ALA A 219 -4.50 12.46 10.86
N ASP A 220 -4.48 11.45 11.74
CA ASP A 220 -3.24 10.89 12.27
C ASP A 220 -2.63 9.82 11.33
N HIS A 221 -1.48 9.24 11.73
CA HIS A 221 -0.82 8.17 10.98
C HIS A 221 -1.70 6.92 10.74
N GLY A 222 -2.69 6.71 11.60
CA GLY A 222 -3.66 5.63 11.51
C GLY A 222 -4.80 5.91 10.53
N MET A 223 -4.82 7.09 9.89
CA MET A 223 -6.01 7.67 9.27
C MET A 223 -7.17 7.70 10.27
N GLY A 224 -6.92 8.20 11.48
CA GLY A 224 -7.90 8.48 12.51
C GLY A 224 -8.11 9.98 12.68
N TRP A 225 -9.32 10.35 13.09
CA TRP A 225 -9.71 11.74 13.40
C TRP A 225 -10.27 11.82 14.81
N LYS A 226 -10.25 13.03 15.38
CA LYS A 226 -10.89 13.32 16.66
C LYS A 226 -12.39 13.05 16.61
N LEU A 227 -13.06 13.48 15.55
CA LEU A 227 -14.49 13.28 15.36
C LEU A 227 -14.79 11.88 14.82
N LYS A 228 -15.18 10.95 15.69
CA LYS A 228 -15.35 9.53 15.33
C LYS A 228 -16.34 9.28 14.18
N ARG A 229 -17.41 10.07 14.09
CA ARG A 229 -18.46 9.91 13.06
C ARG A 229 -17.97 10.25 11.64
N SER A 230 -16.94 11.09 11.49
CA SER A 230 -16.39 11.43 10.17
C SER A 230 -15.38 10.41 9.66
N VAL A 231 -14.86 9.53 10.52
CA VAL A 231 -13.71 8.67 10.21
C VAL A 231 -13.98 7.75 9.01
N GLU A 232 -15.09 7.01 9.01
CA GLU A 232 -15.39 6.08 7.92
C GLU A 232 -15.56 6.81 6.59
N VAL A 233 -16.38 7.86 6.57
CA VAL A 233 -16.69 8.60 5.35
C VAL A 233 -15.45 9.30 4.78
N MET A 234 -14.58 9.85 5.64
CA MET A 234 -13.28 10.43 5.23
C MET A 234 -12.34 9.37 4.65
N ARG A 235 -12.27 8.17 5.25
CA ARG A 235 -11.45 7.07 4.70
C ARG A 235 -11.98 6.56 3.37
N ARG A 236 -13.29 6.47 3.18
CA ARG A 236 -13.88 6.15 1.88
C ARG A 236 -13.56 7.24 0.86
N LYS A 237 -13.70 8.52 1.21
CA LYS A 237 -13.38 9.61 0.29
C LYS A 237 -11.91 9.64 -0.13
N THR A 238 -10.98 9.33 0.77
CA THR A 238 -9.56 9.21 0.38
C THR A 238 -9.33 8.07 -0.62
N GLY A 239 -10.02 6.94 -0.46
CA GLY A 239 -10.06 5.86 -1.46
C GLY A 239 -10.56 6.33 -2.83
N ALA A 240 -11.69 7.05 -2.84
CA ALA A 240 -12.28 7.58 -4.07
C ALA A 240 -11.36 8.57 -4.79
N ILE A 241 -10.75 9.53 -4.06
CA ILE A 241 -9.78 10.49 -4.62
C ILE A 241 -8.60 9.76 -5.26
N ALA A 242 -8.08 8.69 -4.63
CA ALA A 242 -6.98 7.91 -5.20
C ALA A 242 -7.39 7.18 -6.50
N ALA A 243 -8.62 6.66 -6.56
CA ALA A 243 -9.15 6.01 -7.76
C ALA A 243 -9.36 7.02 -8.92
N GLU A 244 -9.86 8.22 -8.62
CA GLU A 244 -10.00 9.32 -9.59
C GLU A 244 -8.62 9.73 -10.12
N TRP A 245 -7.65 9.95 -9.22
CA TRP A 245 -6.28 10.30 -9.58
C TRP A 245 -5.58 9.25 -10.46
N LEU A 246 -5.86 7.95 -10.24
CA LEU A 246 -5.33 6.89 -11.10
C LEU A 246 -5.96 6.89 -12.49
N LYS A 247 -7.25 7.21 -12.63
CA LYS A 247 -7.91 7.36 -13.93
C LYS A 247 -7.35 8.55 -14.69
N GLU A 248 -7.24 9.69 -14.02
CA GLU A 248 -6.77 10.92 -14.62
C GLU A 248 -6.09 11.79 -13.55
N ARG A 249 -4.87 12.23 -13.84
CA ARG A 249 -4.11 13.15 -12.99
C ARG A 249 -3.54 14.27 -13.83
N ASP A 250 -3.83 15.48 -13.39
CA ASP A 250 -3.27 16.70 -13.95
C ASP A 250 -1.78 16.79 -13.59
N GLN A 251 -0.94 17.13 -14.57
CA GLN A 251 0.51 17.18 -14.38
C GLN A 251 0.98 18.44 -13.67
N ASP A 252 0.20 19.52 -13.71
CA ASP A 252 0.53 20.82 -13.15
C ASP A 252 -0.19 21.05 -11.81
N ARG A 253 -1.40 20.51 -11.65
CA ARG A 253 -2.21 20.62 -10.44
C ARG A 253 -1.94 19.44 -9.50
N ARG A 254 -0.92 19.57 -8.66
CA ARG A 254 -0.34 18.45 -7.87
C ARG A 254 -0.65 18.46 -6.38
N TYR A 255 -1.42 19.43 -5.91
CA TYR A 255 -1.81 19.55 -4.51
C TYR A 255 -3.32 19.57 -4.33
N SER A 256 -3.86 18.78 -3.41
CA SER A 256 -5.27 18.84 -2.97
C SER A 256 -5.36 18.73 -1.45
N CYS A 257 -6.53 19.04 -0.90
CA CYS A 257 -6.81 18.87 0.52
C CYS A 257 -8.22 18.30 0.72
N VAL A 258 -8.38 17.33 1.62
CA VAL A 258 -9.69 16.84 2.04
C VAL A 258 -9.83 17.03 3.54
N GLN A 259 -10.93 17.65 3.96
CA GLN A 259 -11.22 17.96 5.36
C GLN A 259 -12.68 17.64 5.69
N TRP A 260 -12.95 17.41 6.96
CA TRP A 260 -14.31 17.33 7.47
C TRP A 260 -14.80 18.74 7.83
N ASP A 261 -15.92 19.16 7.26
CA ASP A 261 -16.60 20.41 7.64
C ASP A 261 -17.57 20.12 8.79
N GLU A 262 -17.26 20.60 9.99
CA GLU A 262 -18.09 20.38 11.17
C GLU A 262 -19.44 21.08 11.12
N GLU A 263 -19.53 22.24 10.45
CA GLU A 263 -20.77 23.02 10.34
C GLU A 263 -21.71 22.40 9.32
N ALA A 264 -21.18 21.98 8.17
CA ALA A 264 -21.95 21.32 7.12
C ALA A 264 -22.24 19.84 7.42
N GLU A 265 -21.53 19.25 8.39
CA GLU A 265 -21.50 17.80 8.64
C GLU A 265 -21.21 16.98 7.38
N ASP A 266 -20.30 17.48 6.53
CA ASP A 266 -19.97 16.88 5.24
C ASP A 266 -18.47 17.02 4.93
N ILE A 267 -18.03 16.33 3.89
CA ILE A 267 -16.65 16.41 3.42
C ILE A 267 -16.48 17.61 2.51
N ARG A 268 -15.47 18.41 2.80
CA ARG A 268 -14.99 19.45 1.90
C ARG A 268 -13.71 18.98 1.22
N PHE A 269 -13.78 18.84 -0.10
CA PHE A 269 -12.61 18.57 -0.95
C PHE A 269 -12.17 19.85 -1.66
N GLU A 270 -10.96 20.30 -1.37
CA GLU A 270 -10.26 21.31 -2.15
C GLU A 270 -9.56 20.63 -3.32
N ASP A 271 -10.10 20.85 -4.50
CA ASP A 271 -9.64 20.23 -5.74
C ASP A 271 -8.17 20.55 -6.05
N TRP A 272 -7.58 19.73 -6.93
CA TRP A 272 -6.20 19.80 -7.35
C TRP A 272 -5.80 21.21 -7.78
N ARG A 273 -4.68 21.71 -7.28
CA ARG A 273 -4.12 23.03 -7.57
C ARG A 273 -2.62 22.97 -7.76
N SER A 274 -2.09 24.00 -8.43
CA SER A 274 -0.65 24.24 -8.54
C SER A 274 -0.04 24.45 -7.17
N ASP A 275 1.23 24.07 -7.01
CA ASP A 275 1.97 24.24 -5.75
C ASP A 275 2.50 25.68 -5.62
N ASP A 276 1.60 26.62 -5.38
CA ASP A 276 1.97 28.04 -5.17
C ASP A 276 2.47 28.29 -3.73
N ARG A 277 2.28 27.33 -2.81
CA ARG A 277 2.65 27.45 -1.39
C ARG A 277 4.14 27.19 -1.13
N ALA A 278 4.84 26.50 -2.03
CA ALA A 278 6.30 26.36 -1.98
C ALA A 278 7.03 27.72 -2.15
N ALA A 279 6.38 28.72 -2.75
CA ALA A 279 6.95 30.05 -2.93
C ALA A 279 6.93 30.90 -1.64
N SER A 280 6.00 30.66 -0.72
CA SER A 280 5.83 31.45 0.51
C SER A 280 6.69 31.01 1.70
N ASP A 281 7.32 29.83 1.62
CA ASP A 281 8.17 29.26 2.68
C ASP A 281 9.67 29.53 2.45
N GLN A 282 10.01 30.46 1.55
CA GLN A 282 11.38 30.98 1.44
C GLN A 282 11.68 31.87 2.65
N ASP A 283 12.57 31.39 3.50
CA ASP A 283 13.17 32.09 4.65
C ASP A 283 13.52 33.56 4.31
N PRO A 284 12.98 34.58 5.01
CA PRO A 284 13.29 36.00 4.78
C PRO A 284 14.65 36.38 5.38
N GLY A 285 15.65 35.51 5.22
CA GLY A 285 16.84 35.46 6.05
C GLY A 285 18.14 35.26 5.27
N ARG A 286 18.27 35.79 4.05
CA ARG A 286 19.58 35.91 3.40
C ARG A 286 19.75 37.23 2.66
N ASP A 287 19.69 38.31 3.43
CA ASP A 287 20.23 39.60 3.02
C ASP A 287 21.75 39.47 2.85
N THR A 288 22.20 39.31 1.62
CA THR A 288 23.60 39.51 1.25
C THR A 288 23.92 40.99 1.40
N LYS A 289 24.44 41.38 2.56
CA LYS A 289 25.21 42.63 2.70
C LYS A 289 26.49 42.52 1.86
N LYS A 290 26.39 42.90 0.58
CA LYS A 290 27.48 43.57 -0.12
C LYS A 290 27.65 44.94 0.52
N ARG A 291 28.72 45.14 1.27
CA ARG A 291 29.35 46.45 1.40
C ARG A 291 30.83 46.32 1.13
N SER A 292 31.18 46.88 -0.01
CA SER A 292 32.46 47.48 -0.38
C SER A 292 33.23 48.08 0.80
N MET A 293 34.55 47.94 0.79
CA MET A 293 35.50 49.06 0.72
C MET A 293 36.93 48.49 0.63
N ASP A 294 37.66 49.01 -0.35
CA ASP A 294 39.10 49.31 -0.43
C ASP A 294 40.13 48.40 0.26
#